data_AF-A0A7S3G4U0-F1
#
_entry.id   AF-A0A7S3G4U0-F1
#
_cell.length_a   1.000
_cell.length_b   1.000
_cell.length_c   1.000
_cell.angle_alpha   90.00
_cell.angle_beta   90.00
_cell.angle_gamma   90.00
#
_symmetry.space_group_name_H-M   'P 1'
#
loop_
_entity.id
_entity.type
_entity.pdbx_description
1 polymer ?
#
loop_
_entity_poly.entity_id
_entity_poly.type
_entity_poly.pdbx_seq_one_letter_code
_entity_poly.pdbx_strand_id
1 'polypeptide(L)'
;MNRSLTLTPFHPVYIGGRWQFPACVEEGQECEGEVEGLEKGKMEVDFVFSFVLSSRKIMHVGGLPVATFGHGIRGDVIQHPYFGSEQVINDLKSLPGYAVDGIVHLEEDSFVRDEASQMICGLKKASSCSEGRRGGEAHQGSFVHIKGVSWV
;
A
#
# COMPACT_ATOMS: atom_id res chain seq x y z
N MET A 1 1.92 21.39 -14.63
CA MET A 1 2.60 20.33 -13.86
C MET A 1 1.91 19.03 -14.22
N ASN A 2 2.61 18.09 -14.86
CA ASN A 2 2.04 16.76 -15.14
C ASN A 2 1.99 15.98 -13.82
N ARG A 3 0.82 15.46 -13.46
CA ARG A 3 0.61 14.67 -12.23
C ARG A 3 0.48 13.19 -12.61
N SER A 4 1.57 12.55 -13.04
CA SER A 4 1.55 11.11 -13.28
C SER A 4 1.60 10.36 -11.93
N LEU A 5 0.77 9.33 -11.81
CA LEU A 5 0.70 8.45 -10.65
C LEU A 5 0.77 7.00 -11.12
N THR A 6 1.77 6.27 -10.65
CA THR A 6 1.89 4.83 -10.86
C THR A 6 1.42 4.09 -9.62
N LEU A 7 0.56 3.09 -9.80
CA LEU A 7 -0.03 2.29 -8.73
C LEU A 7 0.09 0.82 -9.03
N THR A 8 0.01 -0.02 -7.99
CA THR A 8 -0.15 -1.44 -8.21
C THR A 8 -1.58 -1.75 -8.67
N PRO A 9 -1.79 -2.84 -9.43
CA PRO A 9 -3.09 -3.17 -10.01
C PRO A 9 -4.22 -3.29 -9.01
N PHE A 10 -3.86 -3.75 -7.81
CA PHE A 10 -4.79 -4.11 -6.75
C PHE A 10 -4.67 -3.16 -5.55
N HIS A 11 -4.16 -1.94 -5.75
CA HIS A 11 -4.22 -0.89 -4.74
C HIS A 11 -5.54 -0.13 -4.87
N PRO A 12 -6.45 -0.16 -3.87
CA PRO A 12 -7.74 0.53 -3.99
C PRO A 12 -7.59 2.03 -4.19
N VAL A 13 -8.29 2.55 -5.20
CA VAL A 13 -8.40 3.98 -5.51
C VAL A 13 -9.86 4.41 -5.65
N TYR A 14 -10.17 5.65 -5.28
CA TYR A 14 -11.51 6.18 -5.40
C TYR A 14 -11.63 7.00 -6.68
N ILE A 15 -12.38 6.48 -7.65
CA ILE A 15 -12.56 7.07 -8.97
C ILE A 15 -14.04 6.99 -9.34
N GLY A 16 -14.63 8.09 -9.80
CA GLY A 16 -16.03 8.12 -10.27
C GLY A 16 -17.03 7.77 -9.17
N GLY A 17 -16.77 8.19 -7.93
CA GLY A 17 -17.68 7.96 -6.80
C GLY A 17 -17.64 6.54 -6.22
N ARG A 18 -16.67 5.69 -6.60
CA ARG A 18 -16.53 4.33 -6.07
C ARG A 18 -15.07 3.90 -5.90
N TRP A 19 -14.84 2.97 -4.99
CA TRP A 19 -13.54 2.31 -4.82
C TRP A 19 -13.35 1.24 -5.92
N GLN A 20 -12.20 1.28 -6.58
CA GLN A 20 -11.87 0.40 -7.70
C GLN A 20 -10.39 0.04 -7.66
N PHE A 21 -10.04 -1.09 -8.28
CA PHE A 21 -8.66 -1.46 -8.54
C PHE A 21 -8.22 -0.85 -9.88
N PRO A 22 -7.01 -0.26 -10.00
CA PRO A 22 -6.49 0.24 -11.27
C PRO A 22 -6.61 -0.75 -12.44
N ALA A 23 -6.40 -2.06 -12.18
CA ALA A 23 -6.61 -3.09 -13.19
C ALA A 23 -8.04 -3.17 -13.73
N CYS A 24 -9.04 -2.82 -12.92
CA CYS A 24 -10.46 -2.87 -13.26
C CYS A 24 -11.01 -1.55 -13.81
N VAL A 25 -10.23 -0.47 -13.82
CA VAL A 25 -10.66 0.80 -14.41
C VAL A 25 -10.68 0.67 -15.92
N GLU A 26 -11.81 1.04 -16.54
CA GLU A 26 -11.98 1.07 -17.99
C GLU A 26 -11.45 2.40 -18.57
N GLU A 27 -10.91 2.33 -19.79
CA GLU A 27 -10.43 3.52 -20.50
C GLU A 27 -11.61 4.46 -20.82
N GLY A 28 -11.44 5.76 -20.55
CA GLY A 28 -12.49 6.76 -20.79
C GLY A 28 -13.60 6.81 -19.73
N GLN A 29 -13.45 6.15 -18.58
CA GLN A 29 -14.42 6.25 -17.49
C GLN A 29 -14.48 7.69 -16.97
N GLU A 30 -15.59 8.39 -17.22
CA GLU A 30 -15.86 9.73 -16.71
C GLU A 30 -15.87 9.70 -15.17
N CYS A 31 -15.08 10.58 -14.56
CA CYS A 31 -15.01 10.71 -13.11
C CYS A 31 -14.75 12.16 -12.73
N GLU A 32 -15.31 12.60 -11.61
CA GLU A 32 -14.95 13.88 -10.98
C GLU A 32 -13.48 13.80 -10.53
N GLY A 33 -12.59 14.31 -11.38
CA GLY A 33 -11.14 14.06 -11.32
C GLY A 33 -10.70 13.32 -12.58
N GLU A 34 -10.24 14.08 -13.57
CA GLU A 34 -9.78 13.58 -14.86
C GLU A 34 -8.65 12.55 -14.69
N VAL A 35 -8.96 11.25 -14.83
CA VAL A 35 -7.94 10.22 -15.12
C VAL A 35 -7.72 10.23 -16.63
N GLU A 36 -6.96 11.21 -17.10
CA GLU A 36 -6.52 11.26 -18.49
C GLU A 36 -5.29 10.36 -18.69
N GLY A 37 -5.36 9.47 -19.70
CA GLY A 37 -4.22 8.64 -20.09
C GLY A 37 -3.89 7.50 -19.11
N LEU A 38 -4.88 6.66 -18.76
CA LEU A 38 -4.61 5.42 -18.04
C LEU A 38 -3.84 4.45 -18.94
N GLU A 39 -2.54 4.30 -18.68
CA GLU A 39 -1.71 3.30 -19.33
C GLU A 39 -1.54 2.09 -18.41
N LYS A 40 -2.02 0.91 -18.85
CA LYS A 40 -1.75 -0.38 -18.20
C LYS A 40 -0.52 -0.99 -18.85
N GLY A 41 0.41 -1.50 -18.04
CA GLY A 41 1.69 -1.92 -18.59
C GLY A 41 2.65 -2.45 -17.54
N LYS A 42 3.57 -3.30 -17.99
CA LYS A 42 4.61 -3.82 -17.11
C LYS A 42 5.70 -2.77 -16.90
N MET A 43 6.00 -2.51 -15.65
CA MET A 43 7.08 -1.64 -15.22
C MET A 43 7.91 -2.38 -14.17
N GLU A 44 9.23 -2.39 -14.35
CA GLU A 44 10.13 -2.76 -13.27
C GLU A 44 10.27 -1.57 -12.31
N VAL A 45 9.97 -1.81 -11.04
CA VAL A 45 10.12 -0.83 -9.97
C VAL A 45 11.02 -1.42 -8.90
N ASP A 46 11.91 -0.59 -8.35
CA ASP A 46 12.71 -1.01 -7.21
C ASP A 46 11.84 -1.17 -5.96
N PHE A 47 10.86 -0.28 -5.80
CA PHE A 47 10.07 -0.15 -4.57
C PHE A 47 8.60 0.19 -4.84
N VAL A 48 7.72 -0.41 -4.04
CA VAL A 48 6.33 0.02 -3.87
C VAL A 48 6.15 0.55 -2.46
N PHE A 49 5.50 1.72 -2.35
CA PHE A 49 5.25 2.35 -1.05
C PHE A 49 3.80 2.18 -0.61
N SER A 50 3.61 1.89 0.67
CA SER A 50 2.32 1.95 1.37
C SER A 50 2.48 2.77 2.65
N PHE A 51 1.39 3.38 3.10
CA PHE A 51 1.43 4.36 4.16
C PHE A 51 0.52 3.97 5.32
N VAL A 52 0.96 4.28 6.54
CA VAL A 52 0.13 4.29 7.74
C VAL A 52 -0.02 5.74 8.17
N LEU A 53 -1.24 6.26 8.15
CA LEU A 53 -1.52 7.63 8.62
C LEU A 53 -1.99 7.59 10.07
N SER A 54 -1.55 8.57 10.87
CA SER A 54 -2.05 8.75 12.25
C SER A 54 -3.56 8.92 12.31
N SER A 55 -4.15 9.53 11.27
CA SER A 55 -5.58 9.70 11.11
C SER A 55 -6.34 8.40 10.80
N ARG A 56 -5.64 7.34 10.37
CA ARG A 56 -6.23 6.10 9.84
C ARG A 56 -7.20 6.33 8.68
N LYS A 57 -6.98 7.41 7.90
CA LYS A 57 -7.79 7.77 6.73
C LYS A 57 -7.04 7.50 5.44
N ILE A 58 -7.71 7.78 4.32
CA ILE A 58 -7.17 7.80 2.96
C ILE A 58 -6.08 8.88 2.78
N MET A 59 -5.24 8.67 1.78
CA MET A 59 -4.27 9.65 1.29
C MET A 59 -4.69 10.17 -0.08
N HIS A 60 -4.33 11.41 -0.42
CA HIS A 60 -4.50 11.92 -1.78
C HIS A 60 -3.14 11.93 -2.48
N VAL A 61 -3.01 11.17 -3.57
CA VAL A 61 -1.79 11.10 -4.40
C VAL A 61 -2.20 11.37 -5.84
N GLY A 62 -1.48 12.24 -6.54
CA GLY A 62 -1.85 12.63 -7.91
C GLY A 62 -3.23 13.30 -8.04
N GLY A 63 -3.88 13.67 -6.93
CA GLY A 63 -5.26 14.17 -6.90
C GLY A 63 -6.31 13.09 -6.63
N LEU A 64 -5.93 11.81 -6.58
CA LEU A 64 -6.84 10.69 -6.32
C LEU A 64 -6.78 10.24 -4.86
N PRO A 65 -7.93 9.96 -4.22
CA PRO A 65 -7.96 9.25 -2.96
C PRO A 65 -7.50 7.80 -3.11
N VAL A 66 -6.52 7.40 -2.30
CA VAL A 66 -5.94 6.05 -2.29
C VAL A 66 -5.99 5.46 -0.88
N ALA A 67 -6.10 4.13 -0.81
CA ALA A 67 -6.13 3.41 0.47
C ALA A 67 -4.79 3.47 1.20
N THR A 68 -4.85 3.40 2.53
CA THR A 68 -3.69 3.34 3.42
C THR A 68 -3.83 2.12 4.31
N PHE A 69 -2.76 1.65 4.94
CA PHE A 69 -2.88 0.56 5.91
C PHE A 69 -3.60 1.00 7.19
N GLY A 70 -4.44 0.11 7.71
CA GLY A 70 -5.24 0.34 8.91
C GLY A 70 -6.37 1.34 8.72
N HIS A 71 -6.83 1.55 7.48
CA HIS A 71 -7.81 2.60 7.16
C HIS A 71 -9.22 2.39 7.76
N GLY A 72 -9.60 1.17 8.14
CA GLY A 72 -10.89 0.87 8.79
C GLY A 72 -12.14 1.03 7.92
N ILE A 73 -11.99 1.38 6.65
CA ILE A 73 -13.11 1.65 5.72
C ILE A 73 -13.73 0.33 5.26
N ARG A 74 -15.06 0.32 5.22
CA ARG A 74 -15.87 -0.79 4.71
C ARG A 74 -16.44 -0.45 3.33
N GLY A 75 -16.73 -1.47 2.55
CA GLY A 75 -17.26 -1.34 1.19
C GLY A 75 -16.47 -2.15 0.17
N ASP A 76 -17.01 -2.24 -1.02
CA ASP A 76 -16.42 -3.03 -2.10
C ASP A 76 -15.01 -2.54 -2.43
N VAL A 77 -14.13 -3.48 -2.78
CA VAL A 77 -12.72 -3.26 -3.13
C VAL A 77 -11.82 -2.77 -1.99
N ILE A 78 -12.21 -1.71 -1.28
CA ILE A 78 -11.38 -1.13 -0.21
C ILE A 78 -11.39 -1.95 1.08
N GLN A 79 -12.47 -2.67 1.37
CA GLN A 79 -12.54 -3.47 2.58
C GLN A 79 -11.61 -4.67 2.50
N HIS A 80 -10.64 -4.73 3.40
CA HIS A 80 -9.74 -5.86 3.53
C HIS A 80 -9.62 -6.30 5.00
N PRO A 81 -9.84 -7.59 5.34
CA PRO A 81 -9.84 -8.07 6.73
C PRO A 81 -8.55 -7.74 7.50
N TYR A 82 -7.41 -7.85 6.82
CA TYR A 82 -6.10 -7.53 7.40
C TYR A 82 -5.65 -6.09 7.15
N PHE A 83 -5.35 -5.72 5.89
CA PHE A 83 -4.84 -4.39 5.52
C PHE A 83 -5.74 -3.21 5.92
N GLY A 84 -7.05 -3.42 6.05
CA GLY A 84 -7.98 -2.40 6.53
C GLY A 84 -8.14 -2.35 8.05
N SER A 85 -7.38 -3.13 8.82
CA SER A 85 -7.57 -3.28 10.27
C SER A 85 -6.35 -2.84 11.08
N GLU A 86 -6.52 -2.74 12.41
CA GLU A 86 -5.38 -2.51 13.32
C GLU A 86 -4.42 -3.70 13.39
N GLN A 87 -4.76 -4.88 12.84
CA GLN A 87 -3.86 -6.03 12.83
C GLN A 87 -2.58 -5.74 12.04
N VAL A 88 -2.69 -5.13 10.85
CA VAL A 88 -1.50 -4.74 10.08
C VAL A 88 -0.66 -3.70 10.82
N ILE A 89 -1.30 -2.80 11.57
CA ILE A 89 -0.57 -1.79 12.37
C ILE A 89 0.20 -2.46 13.51
N ASN A 90 -0.40 -3.44 14.17
CA ASN A 90 0.24 -4.17 15.27
C ASN A 90 1.41 -5.00 14.79
N ASP A 91 1.29 -5.64 13.63
CA ASP A 91 2.40 -6.38 13.03
C ASP A 91 3.54 -5.43 12.62
N LEU A 92 3.22 -4.32 11.94
CA LEU A 92 4.22 -3.30 11.55
C LEU A 92 4.98 -2.75 12.77
N LYS A 93 4.29 -2.49 13.90
CA LYS A 93 4.92 -2.05 15.15
C LYS A 93 5.95 -3.05 15.71
N SER A 94 5.83 -4.32 15.38
CA SER A 94 6.75 -5.36 15.83
C SER A 94 7.99 -5.51 14.95
N LEU A 95 8.00 -4.87 13.77
CA LEU A 95 9.08 -4.99 12.81
C LEU A 95 10.14 -3.90 13.02
N PRO A 96 11.41 -4.20 12.65
CA PRO A 96 12.48 -3.21 12.67
C PRO A 96 12.13 -1.96 11.86
N GLY A 97 12.64 -0.82 12.31
CA GLY A 97 12.47 0.48 11.66
C GLY A 97 11.19 1.22 12.06
N TYR A 98 10.08 0.53 12.35
CA TYR A 98 8.82 1.20 12.74
C TYR A 98 9.00 2.21 13.88
N ALA A 99 9.69 1.83 14.96
CA ALA A 99 9.92 2.69 16.11
C ALA A 99 11.16 3.59 15.98
N VAL A 100 12.03 3.33 15.00
CA VAL A 100 13.34 4.00 14.85
C VAL A 100 13.21 5.20 13.91
N ASP A 101 12.79 4.95 12.68
CA ASP A 101 12.66 5.95 11.61
C ASP A 101 11.26 5.92 10.97
N GLY A 102 10.40 5.00 11.38
CA GLY A 102 9.06 4.80 10.81
C GLY A 102 9.08 3.99 9.51
N ILE A 103 10.23 3.50 9.05
CA ILE A 103 10.36 2.81 7.77
C ILE A 103 10.38 1.30 8.03
N VAL A 104 9.43 0.57 7.44
CA VAL A 104 9.40 -0.89 7.52
C VAL A 104 9.66 -1.47 6.15
N HIS A 105 10.68 -2.32 6.04
CA HIS A 105 10.99 -3.07 4.83
C HIS A 105 10.27 -4.42 4.84
N LEU A 106 9.48 -4.65 3.82
CA LEU A 106 8.75 -5.87 3.51
C LEU A 106 9.22 -6.39 2.16
N GLU A 107 9.28 -7.69 2.03
CA GLU A 107 9.48 -8.40 0.76
C GLU A 107 8.22 -9.20 0.44
N GLU A 108 8.14 -9.75 -0.77
CA GLU A 108 7.00 -10.58 -1.20
C GLU A 108 6.72 -11.72 -0.21
N ASP A 109 7.76 -12.31 0.35
CA ASP A 109 7.64 -13.40 1.30
C ASP A 109 7.24 -12.93 2.71
N SER A 110 7.18 -11.63 2.99
CA SER A 110 6.82 -11.10 4.30
C SER A 110 5.33 -11.29 4.61
N PHE A 111 4.49 -11.54 3.60
CA PHE A 111 3.05 -11.68 3.77
C PHE A 111 2.64 -13.12 4.08
N VAL A 112 1.81 -13.28 5.11
CA VAL A 112 1.14 -14.54 5.42
C VAL A 112 -0.23 -14.53 4.75
N ARG A 113 -0.57 -15.62 4.06
CA ARG A 113 -1.86 -15.80 3.42
C ARG A 113 -2.68 -16.84 4.16
N ASP A 114 -3.97 -16.56 4.27
CA ASP A 114 -4.95 -17.52 4.75
C ASP A 114 -5.12 -18.63 3.72
N GLU A 115 -5.08 -19.89 4.15
CA GLU A 115 -5.08 -21.04 3.23
C GLU A 115 -6.41 -21.15 2.44
N ALA A 116 -7.54 -20.83 3.08
CA ALA A 116 -8.85 -20.98 2.48
C ALA A 116 -9.18 -19.86 1.49
N SER A 117 -8.94 -18.61 1.90
CA SER A 117 -9.30 -17.42 1.11
C SER A 117 -8.18 -16.91 0.22
N GLN A 118 -6.93 -17.34 0.45
CA GLN A 118 -5.70 -16.83 -0.18
C GLN A 118 -5.46 -15.32 0.06
N MET A 119 -6.28 -14.68 0.90
CA MET A 119 -6.10 -13.29 1.29
C MET A 119 -4.94 -13.15 2.26
N ILE A 120 -4.29 -12.00 2.24
CA ILE A 120 -3.25 -11.69 3.21
C ILE A 120 -3.91 -11.55 4.59
N CYS A 121 -3.37 -12.24 5.59
CA CYS A 121 -3.93 -12.28 6.94
C CYS A 121 -2.90 -11.90 8.03
N GLY A 122 -1.65 -11.65 7.65
CA GLY A 122 -0.59 -11.32 8.60
C GLY A 122 0.72 -10.91 7.92
N LEU A 123 1.67 -10.46 8.73
CA LEU A 123 3.08 -10.34 8.35
C LEU A 123 3.91 -11.37 9.12
N LYS A 124 4.93 -11.92 8.46
CA LYS A 124 5.96 -12.72 9.14
C LYS A 124 6.64 -11.84 10.18
N LYS A 125 6.76 -12.36 11.41
CA LYS A 125 7.55 -11.70 12.45
C LYS A 125 9.02 -11.74 12.06
N ALA A 126 9.77 -10.70 12.43
CA ALA A 126 11.21 -10.71 12.25
C ALA A 126 11.80 -11.95 12.96
N SER A 127 12.40 -12.85 12.20
CA SER A 127 13.31 -13.85 12.77
C SER A 127 14.47 -13.07 13.39
N SER A 128 14.82 -13.35 14.65
CA SER A 128 15.99 -12.74 15.29
C SER A 128 17.22 -12.98 14.42
N CYS A 129 17.69 -11.95 13.70
CA CYS A 129 18.86 -12.03 12.84
C CYS A 129 19.83 -10.94 13.27
N SER A 130 21.05 -11.36 13.62
CA SER A 130 22.13 -10.55 14.16
C SER A 130 22.50 -9.38 13.26
N GLU A 131 22.81 -8.25 13.91
CA GLU A 131 23.04 -6.92 13.35
C GLU A 131 24.07 -6.81 12.20
N GLY A 132 23.74 -5.96 11.22
CA GLY A 132 24.66 -5.45 10.21
C GLY A 132 24.15 -4.19 9.49
N ARG A 133 24.28 -3.01 10.15
CA ARG A 133 24.57 -1.61 9.65
C ARG A 133 24.30 -1.28 8.16
N ARG A 134 23.76 -0.12 7.71
CA ARG A 134 23.83 1.34 8.04
C ARG A 134 22.57 1.98 7.37
N GLY A 135 21.92 3.08 7.75
CA GLY A 135 22.30 4.40 8.28
C GLY A 135 21.70 5.48 7.34
N GLY A 136 20.76 6.32 7.81
CA GLY A 136 20.18 7.45 7.04
C GLY A 136 19.11 8.22 7.82
N GLU A 137 19.11 9.56 7.72
CA GLU A 137 18.36 10.53 8.54
C GLU A 137 16.83 10.46 8.42
N ALA A 138 16.14 10.65 9.55
CA ALA A 138 14.69 10.57 9.68
C ALA A 138 14.00 11.90 9.35
N HIS A 139 13.15 11.91 8.33
CA HIS A 139 12.07 12.87 8.16
C HIS A 139 10.72 12.21 8.47
N GLN A 140 9.85 12.97 9.11
CA GLN A 140 8.62 12.51 9.74
C GLN A 140 7.59 11.97 8.75
N GLY A 141 7.43 10.65 8.75
CA GLY A 141 6.41 9.89 8.03
C GLY A 141 6.76 8.41 8.10
N SER A 142 5.83 7.52 8.45
CA SER A 142 6.09 6.09 8.47
C SER A 142 5.86 5.51 7.06
N PHE A 143 6.93 5.03 6.42
CA PHE A 143 6.90 4.49 5.05
C PHE A 143 7.02 2.96 5.10
N VAL A 144 6.06 2.25 4.51
CA VAL A 144 6.21 0.80 4.30
C VAL A 144 6.75 0.59 2.89
N HIS A 145 7.93 0.00 2.83
CA HIS A 145 8.61 -0.40 1.60
C HIS A 145 8.26 -1.85 1.34
N ILE A 146 7.65 -2.15 0.21
CA ILE A 146 7.48 -3.53 -0.26
C ILE A 146 8.35 -3.69 -1.50
N LYS A 147 9.40 -4.52 -1.44
CA LYS A 147 10.04 -5.06 -2.65
C LYS A 147 9.09 -6.09 -3.23
N GLY A 148 8.40 -5.71 -4.30
CA GLY A 148 7.49 -6.59 -5.00
C GLY A 148 7.45 -6.21 -6.47
N VAL A 149 7.50 -7.22 -7.33
CA VAL A 149 7.21 -7.06 -8.76
C VAL A 149 5.73 -6.71 -8.87
N SER A 150 5.42 -5.45 -9.16
CA SER A 150 4.04 -4.97 -9.28
C SER A 150 3.58 -4.99 -10.73
N TRP A 151 2.38 -5.52 -10.96
CA TRP A 151 1.82 -5.81 -12.27
C TRP A 151 0.96 -4.68 -12.87
N VAL A 152 1.36 -3.40 -12.81
CA VAL A 152 0.52 -2.20 -13.11
C VAL A 152 -0.54 -2.37 -14.23
#